data_AF-A0A8B8GCM8-F1
#
_entry.id   AF-A0A8B8GCM8-F1
#
_cell.length_a   1.000
_cell.length_b   1.000
_cell.length_c   1.000
_cell.angle_alpha   90.00
_cell.angle_beta   90.00
_cell.angle_gamma   90.00
#
_symmetry.space_group_name_H-M   'P 1'
#
loop_
_entity.id
_entity.type
_entity.pdbx_description
1 polymer ?
#
loop_
_entity_poly.entity_id
_entity_poly.type
_entity_poly.pdbx_seq_one_letter_code
_entity_poly.pdbx_strand_id
1 'polypeptide(L)'
;MFKKEYPKTKFGNQNRGFTPSYFSEFNWLEYSVRKDSVFCFPCRIFGTAHQTENTFTVIGFKNWKKLCGSRDSKTKKSKLSLHASTINHINCMSRWLEYKNSLKQGSIISKLSTANKEHIDKNRQYIKCLIDIVIFLGRQGLPFRGHRENEDALNKGNFKELCMLFSKHHIEFEKKYIFNSTNHTSWAIQNDLINICTSYVRDNIVSEVKKCGMFSISCDEFR
;
A
#
# COMPACT_ATOMS: atom_id res chain seq x y z
N MET A 1 -21.57 -6.12 -40.52
CA MET A 1 -20.95 -5.08 -39.66
C MET A 1 -21.77 -3.80 -39.83
N PHE A 2 -22.72 -3.53 -38.92
CA PHE A 2 -23.63 -2.38 -39.04
C PHE A 2 -22.81 -1.07 -39.03
N LYS A 3 -22.78 -0.34 -40.14
CA LYS A 3 -22.33 1.05 -40.16
C LYS A 3 -23.24 1.79 -39.20
N LYS A 4 -22.74 2.19 -38.03
CA LYS A 4 -23.42 3.17 -37.19
C LYS A 4 -23.50 4.46 -38.02
N GLU A 5 -24.64 4.72 -38.61
CA GLU A 5 -24.90 5.98 -39.29
C GLU A 5 -25.08 7.05 -38.21
N TYR A 6 -24.20 8.05 -38.21
CA TYR A 6 -24.32 9.20 -37.34
C TYR A 6 -25.24 10.22 -38.00
N PRO A 7 -26.24 10.75 -37.27
CA PRO A 7 -27.09 11.82 -37.77
C PRO A 7 -26.28 12.97 -38.36
N LYS A 8 -26.75 13.48 -39.50
CA LYS A 8 -26.18 14.66 -40.13
C LYS A 8 -27.11 15.84 -39.91
N THR A 9 -26.54 16.95 -39.50
CA THR A 9 -27.23 18.23 -39.35
C THR A 9 -26.77 19.18 -40.47
N LYS A 10 -27.69 20.00 -40.99
CA LYS A 10 -27.36 20.97 -42.03
C LYS A 10 -26.65 22.18 -41.40
N PHE A 11 -25.43 22.48 -41.87
CA PHE A 11 -24.64 23.64 -41.48
C PHE A 11 -24.36 24.48 -42.73
N GLY A 12 -25.19 25.50 -42.97
CA GLY A 12 -25.18 26.27 -44.23
C GLY A 12 -25.57 25.37 -45.41
N ASN A 13 -24.70 25.25 -46.40
CA ASN A 13 -24.94 24.41 -47.59
C ASN A 13 -24.43 22.97 -47.44
N GLN A 14 -23.82 22.59 -46.31
CA GLN A 14 -23.22 21.28 -46.11
C GLN A 14 -23.88 20.52 -44.97
N ASN A 15 -24.09 19.21 -45.16
CA ASN A 15 -24.52 18.31 -44.10
C ASN A 15 -23.28 17.77 -43.37
N ARG A 16 -23.19 18.03 -42.06
CA ARG A 16 -22.07 17.60 -41.22
C ARG A 16 -22.60 16.70 -40.10
N GLY A 17 -21.81 15.73 -39.68
CA GLY A 17 -22.13 14.81 -38.59
C GLY A 17 -20.86 14.40 -37.86
N PHE A 18 -21.02 13.57 -36.83
CA PHE A 18 -19.89 13.00 -36.11
C PHE A 18 -19.11 11.99 -36.98
N THR A 19 -17.78 11.98 -36.86
CA THR A 19 -16.89 11.08 -37.59
C THR A 19 -16.22 10.09 -36.62
N PRO A 20 -16.31 8.76 -36.84
CA PRO A 20 -15.73 7.75 -35.95
C PRO A 20 -14.22 7.84 -35.73
N SER A 21 -13.47 8.41 -36.69
CA SER A 21 -12.01 8.57 -36.58
C SER A 21 -11.60 9.34 -35.32
N TYR A 22 -12.48 10.16 -34.75
CA TYR A 22 -12.22 10.88 -33.51
C TYR A 22 -12.05 9.98 -32.30
N PHE A 23 -12.60 8.76 -32.30
CA PHE A 23 -12.36 7.82 -31.20
C PHE A 23 -10.90 7.35 -31.15
N SER A 24 -10.25 7.25 -32.31
CA SER A 24 -8.83 6.88 -32.39
C SER A 24 -7.91 8.01 -31.95
N GLU A 25 -8.28 9.26 -32.23
CA GLU A 25 -7.51 10.44 -31.85
C GLU A 25 -7.73 10.84 -30.38
N PHE A 26 -8.95 10.69 -29.87
CA PHE A 26 -9.36 11.09 -28.52
C PHE A 26 -9.96 9.89 -27.77
N ASN A 27 -9.11 9.12 -27.11
CA ASN A 27 -9.49 7.90 -26.38
C ASN A 27 -10.44 8.12 -25.18
N TRP A 28 -10.70 9.37 -24.81
CA TRP A 28 -11.60 9.81 -23.74
C TRP A 28 -12.98 10.24 -24.26
N LEU A 29 -13.17 10.28 -25.58
CA LEU A 29 -14.38 10.80 -26.23
C LEU A 29 -15.51 9.77 -26.21
N GLU A 30 -16.71 10.22 -25.87
CA GLU A 30 -17.94 9.44 -25.97
C GLU A 30 -18.94 10.16 -26.86
N TYR A 31 -19.79 9.39 -27.54
CA TYR A 31 -20.87 9.92 -28.35
C TYR A 31 -22.22 9.35 -27.87
N SER A 32 -23.20 10.23 -27.68
CA SER A 32 -24.57 9.85 -27.34
C SER A 32 -25.47 9.91 -28.57
N VAL A 33 -25.98 8.77 -29.01
CA VAL A 33 -26.93 8.69 -30.14
C VAL A 33 -28.22 9.47 -29.82
N ARG A 34 -28.75 9.33 -28.60
CA ARG A 34 -29.99 9.99 -28.18
C ARG A 34 -29.90 11.52 -28.19
N LYS A 35 -28.74 12.08 -27.85
CA LYS A 35 -28.50 13.53 -27.81
C LYS A 35 -27.84 14.07 -29.08
N ASP A 36 -27.41 13.20 -30.00
CA ASP A 36 -26.55 13.54 -31.13
C ASP A 36 -25.42 14.50 -30.72
N SER A 37 -24.63 14.11 -29.72
CA SER A 37 -23.64 14.98 -29.07
C SER A 37 -22.47 14.19 -28.51
N VAL A 38 -21.29 14.81 -28.48
CA VAL A 38 -20.08 14.24 -27.86
C VAL A 38 -19.87 14.72 -26.43
N PHE A 39 -19.26 13.86 -25.63
CA PHE A 39 -18.95 14.03 -24.21
C PHE A 39 -17.51 13.58 -23.92
N CYS A 40 -16.98 14.02 -22.79
CA CYS A 40 -15.70 13.56 -22.25
C CYS A 40 -15.97 12.63 -21.06
N PHE A 41 -15.66 11.34 -21.20
CA PHE A 41 -15.89 10.35 -20.15
C PHE A 41 -15.17 10.70 -18.84
N PRO A 42 -13.84 10.97 -18.85
CA PRO A 42 -13.11 11.31 -17.63
C PRO A 42 -13.70 12.52 -16.91
N CYS A 43 -14.02 13.60 -17.63
CA CYS A 43 -14.56 14.81 -17.03
C CYS A 43 -15.96 14.61 -16.43
N ARG A 44 -16.78 13.73 -17.03
CA ARG A 44 -18.13 13.46 -16.53
C ARG A 44 -18.13 12.61 -15.25
N ILE A 45 -17.17 11.69 -15.11
CA ILE A 45 -17.11 10.75 -13.98
C ILE A 45 -16.18 11.23 -12.86
N PHE A 46 -15.02 11.78 -13.21
CA PHE A 46 -13.96 12.15 -12.25
C PHE A 46 -13.86 13.67 -12.04
N GLY A 47 -14.90 14.40 -12.47
CA GLY A 47 -14.99 15.83 -12.32
C GLY A 47 -15.38 16.28 -10.91
N THR A 48 -15.04 17.51 -10.56
CA THR A 48 -15.39 18.16 -9.28
C THR A 48 -16.57 19.12 -9.48
N ALA A 49 -17.34 19.37 -8.41
CA ALA A 49 -18.53 20.22 -8.48
C ALA A 49 -18.25 21.69 -8.88
N HIS A 50 -17.03 22.17 -8.71
CA HIS A 50 -16.61 23.54 -9.04
C HIS A 50 -16.17 23.73 -10.50
N GLN A 51 -16.52 22.81 -11.40
CA GLN A 51 -16.12 22.89 -12.80
C GLN A 51 -16.98 23.88 -13.59
N THR A 52 -16.31 24.72 -14.38
CA THR A 52 -16.94 25.79 -15.17
C THR A 52 -17.38 25.34 -16.57
N GLU A 53 -16.87 24.22 -17.11
CA GLU A 53 -17.18 23.78 -18.48
C GLU A 53 -18.17 22.59 -18.52
N ASN A 54 -19.46 22.90 -18.57
CA ASN A 54 -20.55 21.90 -18.69
C ASN A 54 -20.76 21.32 -20.10
N THR A 55 -20.02 21.85 -21.08
CA THR A 55 -20.19 21.54 -22.50
C THR A 55 -19.95 20.07 -22.82
N PHE A 56 -18.89 19.47 -22.27
CA PHE A 56 -18.52 18.07 -22.53
C PHE A 56 -18.96 17.10 -21.42
N THR A 57 -19.70 17.57 -20.41
CA THR A 57 -20.13 16.75 -19.27
C THR A 57 -21.64 16.60 -19.21
N VAL A 58 -22.39 17.71 -19.14
CA VAL A 58 -23.86 17.72 -18.94
C VAL A 58 -24.61 17.94 -20.25
N ILE A 59 -24.22 18.98 -21.00
CA ILE A 59 -24.96 19.45 -22.18
C ILE A 59 -24.68 18.54 -23.39
N GLY A 60 -23.40 18.32 -23.67
CA GLY A 60 -22.93 17.64 -24.87
C GLY A 60 -22.62 18.64 -25.98
N PHE A 61 -21.57 18.36 -26.75
CA PHE A 61 -21.17 19.22 -27.87
C PHE A 61 -21.62 18.62 -29.20
N LYS A 62 -22.33 19.42 -30.01
CA LYS A 62 -22.88 18.99 -31.32
C LYS A 62 -22.58 19.92 -32.49
N ASN A 63 -21.72 20.93 -32.30
CA ASN A 63 -21.34 21.83 -33.40
C ASN A 63 -20.22 21.19 -34.23
N TRP A 64 -20.59 20.33 -35.18
CA TRP A 64 -19.64 19.56 -36.00
C TRP A 64 -18.67 20.42 -36.81
N LYS A 65 -19.07 21.65 -37.19
CA LYS A 65 -18.17 22.62 -37.86
C LYS A 65 -17.02 23.05 -36.94
N LYS A 66 -17.31 23.33 -35.68
CA LYS A 66 -16.34 23.80 -34.69
C LYS A 66 -15.62 22.69 -33.94
N LEU A 67 -16.11 21.45 -34.01
CA LEU A 67 -15.51 20.30 -33.33
C LEU A 67 -14.03 20.12 -33.75
N CYS A 68 -13.77 20.23 -35.05
CA CYS A 68 -12.47 19.96 -35.68
C CYS A 68 -12.07 20.99 -36.74
N GLY A 69 -13.03 21.60 -37.44
CA GLY A 69 -12.77 22.39 -38.65
C GLY A 69 -12.46 23.86 -38.40
N SER A 70 -13.11 24.48 -37.43
CA SER A 70 -12.78 25.85 -37.02
C SER A 70 -11.77 25.83 -35.88
N ARG A 71 -10.59 26.39 -36.16
CA ARG A 71 -9.55 26.61 -35.17
C ARG A 71 -9.87 27.89 -34.41
N ASP A 72 -9.66 27.87 -33.10
CA ASP A 72 -9.76 29.08 -32.28
C ASP A 72 -8.77 30.14 -32.80
N SER A 73 -9.22 31.38 -32.96
CA SER A 73 -8.41 32.43 -33.61
C SER A 73 -7.14 32.78 -32.82
N LYS A 74 -7.11 32.53 -31.50
CA LYS A 74 -5.95 32.82 -30.65
C LYS A 74 -5.00 31.63 -30.54
N THR A 75 -5.55 30.44 -30.35
CA THR A 75 -4.77 29.22 -30.03
C THR A 75 -4.53 28.31 -31.23
N LYS A 76 -5.20 28.56 -32.36
CA LYS A 76 -5.21 27.72 -33.57
C LYS A 76 -5.58 26.24 -33.34
N LYS A 77 -6.18 25.90 -32.18
CA LYS A 77 -6.59 24.54 -31.81
C LYS A 77 -8.06 24.28 -32.14
N SER A 78 -8.40 23.02 -32.39
CA SER A 78 -9.80 22.57 -32.48
C SER A 78 -10.48 22.64 -31.10
N LYS A 79 -11.82 22.59 -31.05
CA LYS A 79 -12.54 22.59 -29.76
C LYS A 79 -12.18 21.37 -28.89
N LEU A 80 -11.98 20.20 -29.49
CA LEU A 80 -11.54 18.99 -28.78
C LEU A 80 -10.12 19.13 -28.24
N SER A 81 -9.20 19.64 -29.05
CA SER A 81 -7.80 19.87 -28.63
C SER A 81 -7.70 20.93 -27.54
N LEU A 82 -8.55 21.97 -27.59
CA LEU A 82 -8.62 22.98 -26.54
C LEU A 82 -9.09 22.37 -25.22
N HIS A 83 -10.17 21.57 -25.25
CA HIS A 83 -10.67 20.85 -24.07
C HIS A 83 -9.61 19.91 -23.49
N ALA A 84 -8.94 19.12 -24.33
CA ALA A 84 -7.87 18.21 -23.92
C ALA A 84 -6.71 18.92 -23.20
N SER A 85 -6.46 20.19 -23.54
CA SER A 85 -5.41 21.00 -22.90
C SER A 85 -5.84 21.71 -21.61
N THR A 86 -7.10 21.61 -21.19
CA THR A 86 -7.55 22.23 -19.94
C THR A 86 -6.98 21.49 -18.74
N ILE A 87 -6.59 22.23 -17.68
CA ILE A 87 -6.11 21.66 -16.42
C ILE A 87 -7.13 20.67 -15.84
N ASN A 88 -8.41 20.98 -16.02
CA ASN A 88 -9.51 20.16 -15.55
C ASN A 88 -9.53 18.79 -16.24
N HIS A 89 -9.43 18.78 -17.57
CA HIS A 89 -9.37 17.53 -18.34
C HIS A 89 -8.15 16.70 -17.94
N ILE A 90 -6.98 17.32 -17.83
CA ILE A 90 -5.73 16.65 -17.43
C ILE A 90 -5.90 15.98 -16.05
N ASN A 91 -6.45 16.69 -15.07
CA ASN A 91 -6.70 16.14 -13.74
C ASN A 91 -7.71 14.97 -13.76
N CYS A 92 -8.80 15.11 -14.52
CA CYS A 92 -9.78 14.02 -14.65
C CYS A 92 -9.18 12.79 -15.36
N MET A 93 -8.33 13.02 -16.36
CA MET A 93 -7.61 11.96 -17.07
C MET A 93 -6.64 11.22 -16.16
N SER A 94 -5.90 11.94 -15.31
CA SER A 94 -5.02 11.37 -14.28
C SER A 94 -5.81 10.49 -13.31
N ARG A 95 -6.92 10.98 -12.75
CA ARG A 95 -7.80 10.19 -11.86
C ARG A 95 -8.37 8.94 -12.54
N TRP A 96 -8.76 9.05 -13.80
CA TRP A 96 -9.25 7.90 -14.56
C TRP A 96 -8.16 6.84 -14.79
N LEU A 97 -6.94 7.28 -15.09
CA LEU A 97 -5.80 6.38 -15.26
C LEU A 97 -5.41 5.70 -13.94
N GLU A 98 -5.41 6.45 -12.84
CA GLU A 98 -5.19 5.92 -11.49
C GLU A 98 -6.24 4.87 -11.11
N TYR A 99 -7.51 5.12 -11.39
CA TYR A 99 -8.59 4.15 -11.20
C TYR A 99 -8.40 2.88 -12.05
N LYS A 100 -8.04 3.02 -13.32
CA LYS A 100 -7.73 1.87 -14.18
C LYS A 100 -6.54 1.06 -13.66
N ASN A 101 -5.52 1.73 -13.12
CA ASN A 101 -4.37 1.08 -12.54
C ASN A 101 -4.70 0.40 -11.20
N SER A 102 -5.56 1.00 -10.38
CA SER A 102 -5.99 0.39 -9.12
C SER A 102 -6.82 -0.88 -9.32
N LEU A 103 -7.60 -0.96 -10.40
CA LEU A 103 -8.29 -2.20 -10.80
C LEU A 103 -7.33 -3.34 -11.18
N LYS A 104 -6.10 -3.02 -11.63
CA LYS A 104 -5.10 -4.02 -12.05
C LYS A 104 -4.11 -4.38 -10.93
N GLN A 105 -3.70 -3.41 -10.12
CA GLN A 105 -2.60 -3.54 -9.16
C GLN A 105 -3.04 -3.37 -7.69
N GLY A 106 -4.32 -3.15 -7.42
CA GLY A 106 -4.81 -2.74 -6.10
C GLY A 106 -4.67 -1.23 -5.85
N SER A 107 -5.48 -0.68 -4.94
CA SER A 107 -5.47 0.74 -4.59
C SER A 107 -4.20 1.16 -3.83
N ILE A 108 -3.91 2.47 -3.73
CA ILE A 108 -2.81 2.99 -2.89
C ILE A 108 -2.94 2.49 -1.44
N ILE A 109 -4.17 2.36 -0.94
CA ILE A 109 -4.49 1.82 0.39
C ILE A 109 -3.99 0.37 0.53
N SER A 110 -4.16 -0.46 -0.51
CA SER A 110 -3.64 -1.83 -0.49
C SER A 110 -2.10 -1.87 -0.45
N LYS A 111 -1.41 -0.98 -1.19
CA LYS A 111 0.06 -0.90 -1.15
C LYS A 111 0.58 -0.45 0.21
N LEU A 112 -0.07 0.53 0.84
CA LEU A 112 0.24 0.99 2.19
C LEU A 112 -0.03 -0.09 3.25
N SER A 113 -1.12 -0.84 3.08
CA SER A 113 -1.44 -2.00 3.93
C SER A 113 -0.38 -3.11 3.81
N THR A 114 0.11 -3.41 2.60
CA THR A 114 1.14 -4.43 2.38
C THR A 114 2.49 -4.03 2.99
N ALA A 115 2.95 -2.80 2.75
CA ALA A 115 4.20 -2.32 3.35
C ALA A 115 4.14 -2.32 4.89
N ASN A 116 2.99 -1.99 5.48
CA ASN A 116 2.80 -2.06 6.92
C ASN A 116 2.82 -3.50 7.45
N LYS A 117 2.19 -4.44 6.73
CA LYS A 117 2.23 -5.88 7.07
C LYS A 117 3.67 -6.41 7.05
N GLU A 118 4.43 -6.12 6.00
CA GLU A 118 5.83 -6.54 5.90
C GLU A 118 6.67 -5.99 7.07
N HIS A 119 6.45 -4.74 7.47
CA HIS A 119 7.11 -4.16 8.65
C HIS A 119 6.74 -4.87 9.96
N ILE A 120 5.46 -5.19 10.14
CA ILE A 120 4.97 -5.93 11.31
C ILE A 120 5.59 -7.32 11.34
N ASP A 121 5.61 -8.04 10.21
CA ASP A 121 6.14 -9.39 10.13
C ASP A 121 7.64 -9.43 10.42
N LYS A 122 8.41 -8.47 9.89
CA LYS A 122 9.83 -8.32 10.21
C LYS A 122 10.07 -8.06 11.71
N ASN A 123 9.25 -7.22 12.33
CA ASN A 123 9.34 -6.96 13.78
C ASN A 123 9.02 -8.21 14.59
N ARG A 124 7.97 -8.96 14.22
CA ARG A 124 7.60 -10.22 14.87
C ARG A 124 8.70 -11.26 14.75
N GLN A 125 9.30 -11.40 13.57
CA GLN A 125 10.39 -12.34 13.33
C GLN A 125 11.61 -11.99 14.20
N TYR A 126 11.94 -10.71 14.32
CA TYR A 126 13.04 -10.26 15.19
C TYR A 126 12.78 -10.60 16.67
N ILE A 127 11.60 -10.27 17.19
CA ILE A 127 11.23 -10.61 18.59
C ILE A 127 11.19 -12.12 18.81
N LYS A 128 10.74 -12.90 17.81
CA LYS A 128 10.77 -14.37 17.87
C LYS A 128 12.19 -14.89 18.08
N CYS A 129 13.17 -14.38 17.34
CA CYS A 129 14.57 -14.77 17.54
C CYS A 129 15.07 -14.44 18.96
N LEU A 130 14.68 -13.29 19.53
CA LEU A 130 15.04 -12.97 20.92
C LEU A 130 14.43 -13.96 21.92
N ILE A 131 13.17 -14.35 21.72
CA ILE A 131 12.49 -15.37 22.53
C ILE A 131 13.21 -16.73 22.39
N ASP A 132 13.61 -17.11 21.18
CA ASP A 132 14.33 -18.36 20.94
C ASP A 132 15.67 -18.37 21.71
N ILE A 133 16.38 -17.24 21.76
CA ILE A 133 17.59 -17.07 22.58
C ILE A 133 17.28 -17.23 24.07
N VAL A 134 16.19 -16.62 24.57
CA VAL A 134 15.76 -16.77 25.98
C VAL A 134 15.49 -18.23 26.32
N ILE A 135 14.73 -18.92 25.47
CA ILE A 135 14.40 -20.34 25.66
C ILE A 135 15.67 -21.18 25.63
N PHE A 136 16.59 -20.92 24.69
CA PHE A 136 17.86 -21.62 24.60
C PHE A 136 18.66 -21.49 25.91
N LEU A 137 18.88 -20.26 26.38
CA LEU A 137 19.65 -20.01 27.60
C LEU A 137 18.99 -20.65 28.82
N GLY A 138 17.67 -20.52 28.95
CA GLY A 138 16.91 -21.14 30.04
C GLY A 138 17.00 -22.67 30.03
N ARG A 139 16.92 -23.31 28.86
CA ARG A 139 17.07 -24.77 28.73
C ARG A 139 18.47 -25.28 29.04
N GLN A 140 19.50 -24.48 28.75
CA GLN A 140 20.89 -24.84 29.02
C GLN A 140 21.34 -24.45 30.44
N GLY A 141 20.50 -23.75 31.22
CA GLY A 141 20.88 -23.22 32.53
C GLY A 141 21.98 -22.15 32.44
N LEU A 142 22.10 -21.46 31.31
CA LEU A 142 23.14 -20.47 31.07
C LEU A 142 22.72 -19.09 31.62
N PRO A 143 23.64 -18.35 32.26
CA PRO A 143 23.36 -16.99 32.69
C PRO A 143 23.13 -16.10 31.47
N PHE A 144 22.14 -15.23 31.52
CA PHE A 144 21.80 -14.35 30.40
C PHE A 144 22.78 -13.19 30.29
N ARG A 145 23.17 -12.65 31.44
CA ARG A 145 23.92 -11.40 31.59
C ARG A 145 25.37 -11.66 31.93
N GLY A 146 26.22 -10.76 31.45
CA GLY A 146 27.62 -10.67 31.84
C GLY A 146 27.81 -9.73 33.02
N HIS A 147 29.01 -9.72 33.59
CA HIS A 147 29.35 -8.77 34.65
C HIS A 147 29.34 -7.31 34.16
N ARG A 148 29.63 -7.10 32.87
CA ARG A 148 29.59 -5.81 32.18
C ARG A 148 28.95 -5.98 30.82
N GLU A 149 28.06 -5.08 30.44
CA GLU A 149 27.39 -5.10 29.12
C GLU A 149 27.52 -3.77 28.36
N ASN A 150 28.40 -2.89 28.82
CA ASN A 150 28.73 -1.64 28.14
C ASN A 150 29.49 -1.91 26.83
N GLU A 151 29.62 -0.89 25.99
CA GLU A 151 30.18 -1.04 24.64
C GLU A 151 31.60 -1.61 24.63
N ASP A 152 32.41 -1.25 25.63
CA ASP A 152 33.81 -1.66 25.79
C ASP A 152 34.00 -3.07 26.34
N ALA A 153 32.93 -3.76 26.76
CA ALA A 153 33.05 -5.10 27.30
C ALA A 153 33.35 -6.10 26.17
N LEU A 154 34.42 -6.89 26.35
CA LEU A 154 34.80 -8.00 25.47
C LEU A 154 33.76 -9.14 25.45
N ASN A 155 32.98 -9.26 26.53
CA ASN A 155 31.87 -10.19 26.64
C ASN A 155 30.71 -9.49 27.37
N LYS A 156 29.61 -9.30 26.65
CA LYS A 156 28.42 -8.57 27.13
C LYS A 156 27.34 -9.49 27.70
N GLY A 157 27.68 -10.73 28.03
CA GLY A 157 26.75 -11.75 28.48
C GLY A 157 26.18 -12.59 27.35
N ASN A 158 25.80 -13.82 27.67
CA ASN A 158 25.40 -14.81 26.67
C ASN A 158 24.22 -14.35 25.80
N PHE A 159 23.28 -13.57 26.35
CA PHE A 159 22.15 -13.06 25.57
C PHE A 159 22.60 -12.13 24.44
N LYS A 160 23.44 -11.13 24.75
CA LYS A 160 23.93 -10.16 23.77
C LYS A 160 24.96 -10.76 22.81
N GLU A 161 25.79 -11.69 23.29
CA GLU A 161 26.74 -12.42 22.44
C GLU A 161 26.01 -13.33 21.44
N LEU A 162 24.92 -14.00 21.85
CA LEU A 162 24.07 -14.74 20.92
C LEU A 162 23.38 -13.81 19.92
N CYS A 163 22.85 -12.65 20.35
CA CYS A 163 22.31 -11.67 19.39
C CYS A 163 23.36 -11.24 18.36
N MET A 164 24.60 -11.01 18.79
CA MET A 164 25.72 -10.68 17.91
C MET A 164 26.09 -11.83 16.96
N LEU A 165 26.00 -13.09 17.43
CA LEU A 165 26.17 -14.25 16.56
C LEU A 165 25.06 -14.33 15.50
N PHE A 166 23.79 -14.15 15.91
CA PHE A 166 22.65 -14.13 14.99
C PHE A 166 22.78 -13.02 13.94
N SER A 167 23.25 -11.83 14.31
CA SER A 167 23.44 -10.73 13.35
C SER A 167 24.48 -11.05 12.28
N LYS A 168 25.50 -11.87 12.57
CA LYS A 168 26.49 -12.29 11.55
C LYS A 168 25.91 -13.18 10.46
N HIS A 169 24.82 -13.89 10.75
CA HIS A 169 24.24 -14.88 9.83
C HIS A 169 22.88 -14.47 9.26
N HIS A 170 22.21 -13.46 9.85
CA HIS A 170 20.87 -13.04 9.46
C HIS A 170 20.78 -11.53 9.24
N ILE A 171 20.83 -11.12 7.97
CA ILE A 171 20.88 -9.70 7.57
C ILE A 171 19.68 -8.88 8.07
N GLU A 172 18.47 -9.44 8.12
CA GLU A 172 17.29 -8.74 8.62
C GLU A 172 17.32 -8.61 10.16
N PHE A 173 17.93 -9.56 10.87
CA PHE A 173 18.17 -9.45 12.31
C PHE A 173 19.25 -8.40 12.60
N GLU A 174 20.35 -8.42 11.84
CA GLU A 174 21.43 -7.42 11.92
C GLU A 174 20.90 -5.99 11.78
N LYS A 175 20.09 -5.74 10.74
CA LYS A 175 19.43 -4.45 10.51
C LYS A 175 18.67 -3.96 11.74
N LYS A 176 17.99 -4.87 12.45
CA LYS A 176 17.21 -4.55 13.64
C LYS A 176 18.04 -4.45 14.92
N TYR A 177 19.12 -5.20 15.02
CA TYR A 177 19.94 -5.26 16.22
C TYR A 177 20.97 -4.12 16.27
N ILE A 178 21.64 -3.84 15.14
CA ILE A 178 22.76 -2.88 15.06
C ILE A 178 22.28 -1.48 14.68
N PHE A 179 21.40 -1.37 13.68
CA PHE A 179 21.09 -0.10 13.03
C PHE A 179 19.75 0.53 13.47
N ASN A 180 19.01 -0.13 14.35
CA ASN A 180 17.75 0.38 14.85
C ASN A 180 17.96 1.32 16.04
N SER A 181 17.21 2.42 16.10
CA SER A 181 17.26 3.37 17.21
C SER A 181 16.66 2.81 18.51
N THR A 182 15.81 1.80 18.40
CA THR A 182 15.15 1.16 19.54
C THR A 182 15.95 -0.05 20.02
N ASN A 183 16.45 0.05 21.26
CA ASN A 183 17.18 -1.05 21.90
C ASN A 183 16.20 -2.10 22.45
N HIS A 184 16.10 -3.24 21.77
CA HIS A 184 15.28 -4.38 22.17
C HIS A 184 16.03 -5.44 23.01
N THR A 185 17.26 -5.17 23.40
CA THR A 185 18.13 -6.10 24.15
C THR A 185 18.59 -5.52 25.48
N SER A 186 17.94 -4.43 25.92
CA SER A 186 18.15 -3.83 27.23
C SER A 186 17.78 -4.80 28.36
N TRP A 187 18.32 -4.55 29.55
CA TRP A 187 18.05 -5.38 30.73
C TRP A 187 16.55 -5.48 31.04
N ALA A 188 15.79 -4.39 30.83
CA ALA A 188 14.36 -4.35 31.09
C ALA A 188 13.62 -5.29 30.13
N ILE A 189 13.96 -5.23 28.84
CA ILE A 189 13.32 -6.07 27.83
C ILE A 189 13.73 -7.52 27.97
N GLN A 190 15.00 -7.80 28.32
CA GLN A 190 15.42 -9.16 28.65
C GLN A 190 14.56 -9.73 29.79
N ASN A 191 14.32 -8.95 30.85
CA ASN A 191 13.45 -9.35 31.96
C ASN A 191 12.00 -9.57 31.52
N ASP A 192 11.45 -8.70 30.67
CA ASP A 192 10.10 -8.85 30.14
C ASP A 192 9.95 -10.15 29.35
N LEU A 193 10.90 -10.45 28.45
CA LEU A 193 10.91 -11.70 27.69
C LEU A 193 11.01 -12.92 28.60
N ILE A 194 11.88 -12.88 29.61
CA ILE A 194 12.03 -13.95 30.61
C ILE A 194 10.72 -14.15 31.37
N ASN A 195 10.06 -13.07 31.82
CA ASN A 195 8.82 -13.13 32.58
C ASN A 195 7.66 -13.69 31.75
N ILE A 196 7.58 -13.33 30.46
CA ILE A 196 6.60 -13.88 29.53
C ILE A 196 6.82 -15.38 29.35
N CYS A 197 8.05 -15.81 29.07
CA CYS A 197 8.39 -17.23 28.91
C CYS A 197 8.11 -18.02 30.20
N THR A 198 8.53 -17.48 31.35
CA THR A 198 8.31 -18.08 32.67
C THR A 198 6.83 -18.25 32.96
N SER A 199 6.01 -17.24 32.63
CA SER A 199 4.57 -17.31 32.85
C SER A 199 3.92 -18.37 31.97
N TYR A 200 4.31 -18.45 30.70
CA TYR A 200 3.80 -19.48 29.80
C TYR A 200 4.17 -20.90 30.25
N VAL A 201 5.43 -21.10 30.68
CA VAL A 201 5.88 -22.40 31.21
C VAL A 201 5.11 -22.76 32.49
N ARG A 202 4.96 -21.80 33.42
CA ARG A 202 4.22 -22.00 34.66
C ARG A 202 2.77 -22.39 34.39
N ASP A 203 2.09 -21.67 33.49
CA ASP A 203 0.68 -21.90 33.17
C ASP A 203 0.47 -23.28 32.54
N ASN A 204 1.41 -23.73 31.69
CA ASN A 204 1.40 -25.09 31.14
C ASN A 204 1.58 -26.15 32.22
N ILE A 205 2.58 -26.00 33.10
CA ILE A 205 2.81 -26.94 34.22
C ILE A 205 1.56 -27.01 35.12
N VAL A 206 0.98 -25.86 35.47
CA VAL A 206 -0.25 -25.80 36.28
C VAL A 206 -1.42 -26.50 35.58
N SER A 207 -1.56 -26.33 34.27
CA SER A 207 -2.57 -27.01 33.46
C SER A 207 -2.38 -28.54 33.47
N GLU A 208 -1.15 -29.01 33.37
CA GLU A 208 -0.80 -30.44 33.42
C GLU A 208 -1.11 -31.03 34.81
N VAL A 209 -0.68 -30.36 35.88
CA VAL A 209 -0.94 -30.77 37.27
C VAL A 209 -2.44 -30.85 37.57
N LYS A 210 -3.23 -29.89 37.08
CA LYS A 210 -4.69 -29.91 37.24
C LYS A 210 -5.36 -31.09 36.52
N LYS A 211 -4.77 -31.57 35.43
CA LYS A 211 -5.32 -32.66 34.60
C LYS A 211 -4.90 -34.05 35.06
N CYS A 212 -3.73 -34.20 35.68
CA CYS A 212 -3.16 -35.53 35.97
C CYS A 212 -3.86 -36.26 37.13
N GLY A 213 -4.65 -35.57 37.95
CA GLY A 213 -5.44 -36.13 39.06
C GLY A 213 -4.61 -36.48 40.30
N MET A 214 -3.45 -37.11 40.10
CA MET A 214 -2.48 -37.42 41.15
C MET A 214 -1.11 -36.85 40.78
N PHE A 215 -0.43 -36.20 41.73
CA PHE A 215 0.93 -35.70 41.58
C PHE A 215 1.68 -35.82 42.91
N SER A 216 3.01 -35.88 42.85
CA SER A 216 3.90 -35.87 44.03
C SER A 216 4.86 -34.70 43.93
N ILE A 217 5.21 -34.10 45.07
CA ILE A 217 6.20 -33.02 45.16
C ILE A 217 7.43 -33.58 45.90
N SER A 218 8.60 -33.47 45.29
CA SER A 218 9.89 -33.72 45.93
C SER A 218 10.54 -32.37 46.27
N CYS A 219 10.87 -32.16 47.54
CA CYS A 219 11.60 -30.99 48.01
C CYS A 219 13.04 -31.40 48.34
N ASP A 220 14.02 -30.62 47.88
CA ASP A 220 15.43 -30.81 48.18
C ASP A 220 15.96 -29.54 48.87
N GLU A 221 16.80 -29.70 49.90
CA GLU A 221 17.40 -28.61 50.66
C GLU A 221 18.92 -28.61 50.43
N PHE A 222 19.45 -27.46 49.99
CA PHE A 222 20.89 -27.24 49.89
C PHE A 222 21.38 -26.48 51.13
N ARG A 223 22.39 -27.04 51.81
CA ARG A 223 22.93 -26.52 53.09
C ARG A 223 24.13 -25.61 52.88
#